data_AF-A0A940JEC4-F1
#
_entry.id   AF-A0A940JEC4-F1
#
_cell.length_a   1.000
_cell.length_b   1.000
_cell.length_c   1.000
_cell.angle_alpha   90.00
_cell.angle_beta   90.00
_cell.angle_gamma   90.00
#
_symmetry.space_group_name_H-M   'P 1'
#
loop_
_entity.id
_entity.type
_entity.pdbx_description
1 polymer ?
#
loop_
_entity_poly.entity_id
_entity_poly.type
_entity_poly.pdbx_seq_one_letter_code
_entity_poly.pdbx_strand_id
1 'polypeptide(L)'
;MKKLFYALFIITAGCGAGGYEIATDPQDAGREFIRASLDGDTKKARFYLLKDTTNNLMMDRFQRDYERLSHEEKNKYRESVIRPVNIKAINDSTTIYTYYHTQNPKDTTSIRIVRAGAQWLVDIKSIIKQ
;
A
#
# COMPACT_ATOMS: atom_id res chain seq x y z
N MET A 1 59.64 -14.41 -7.49
CA MET A 1 58.85 -13.49 -8.32
C MET A 1 57.41 -13.52 -7.85
N LYS A 2 56.93 -12.38 -7.36
CA LYS A 2 55.59 -12.16 -6.79
C LYS A 2 54.52 -12.25 -7.90
N LYS A 3 53.50 -13.08 -7.73
CA LYS A 3 52.18 -12.87 -8.36
C LYS A 3 51.12 -13.14 -7.30
N LEU A 4 50.84 -12.09 -6.54
CA LEU A 4 49.76 -12.03 -5.55
C LEU A 4 48.47 -11.73 -6.33
N PHE A 5 47.73 -12.78 -6.69
CA PHE A 5 46.39 -12.62 -7.25
C PHE A 5 45.43 -12.33 -6.09
N TYR A 6 45.14 -11.05 -5.87
CA TYR A 6 44.03 -10.64 -5.02
C TYR A 6 42.73 -10.94 -5.76
N ALA A 7 42.12 -12.09 -5.45
CA ALA A 7 40.71 -12.33 -5.76
C ALA A 7 39.87 -11.49 -4.79
N LEU A 8 39.37 -10.36 -5.29
CA LEU A 8 38.38 -9.53 -4.61
C LEU A 8 37.07 -10.32 -4.56
N PHE A 9 36.82 -10.99 -3.43
CA PHE A 9 35.55 -11.63 -3.13
C PHE A 9 34.55 -10.52 -2.81
N ILE A 10 33.80 -10.06 -3.81
CA ILE A 10 32.65 -9.17 -3.59
C ILE A 10 31.58 -10.02 -2.91
N ILE A 11 31.48 -9.88 -1.59
CA ILE A 11 30.33 -10.37 -0.83
C ILE A 11 29.17 -9.44 -1.19
N THR A 12 28.40 -9.79 -2.22
CA THR A 12 27.04 -9.26 -2.34
C THR A 12 26.21 -9.94 -1.27
N ALA A 13 26.18 -9.35 -0.07
CA ALA A 13 25.13 -9.60 0.89
C ALA A 13 23.83 -9.06 0.29
N GLY A 14 23.20 -9.85 -0.58
CA GLY A 14 21.81 -9.67 -0.95
C GLY A 14 20.99 -9.95 0.30
N CYS A 15 20.71 -8.91 1.10
CA CYS A 15 19.75 -8.97 2.18
C CYS A 15 18.34 -9.07 1.58
N GLY A 16 18.01 -10.24 1.04
CA GLY A 16 16.65 -10.60 0.63
C GLY A 16 15.86 -11.13 1.82
N ALA A 17 15.76 -10.35 2.89
CA ALA A 17 14.99 -10.71 4.08
C ALA A 17 14.50 -9.45 4.84
N GLY A 18 13.88 -8.51 4.14
CA GLY A 18 13.17 -7.39 4.75
C GLY A 18 11.66 -7.60 4.57
N GLY A 19 10.94 -7.79 5.67
CA GLY A 19 9.47 -7.68 5.64
C GLY A 19 9.04 -6.24 5.33
N TYR A 20 7.73 -6.02 5.21
CA TYR A 20 7.20 -4.66 5.12
C TYR A 20 7.33 -3.96 6.48
N GLU A 21 7.64 -2.66 6.48
CA GLU A 21 7.71 -1.86 7.70
C GLU A 21 6.32 -1.47 8.17
N ILE A 22 6.05 -1.62 9.48
CA ILE A 22 4.77 -1.17 10.06
C ILE A 22 4.63 0.35 9.89
N ALA A 23 3.42 0.81 9.63
CA ALA A 23 3.15 2.23 9.58
C ALA A 23 2.91 2.78 11.00
N THR A 24 3.75 3.72 11.44
CA THR A 24 3.62 4.37 12.76
C THR A 24 2.76 5.62 12.75
N ASP A 25 2.36 6.09 11.57
CA ASP A 25 1.40 7.18 11.38
C ASP A 25 0.31 6.80 10.35
N PRO A 26 -0.86 7.46 10.40
CA PRO A 26 -1.96 7.11 9.51
C PRO A 26 -1.71 7.47 8.04
N GLN A 27 -0.92 8.51 7.75
CA GLN A 27 -0.66 8.92 6.36
C GLN A 27 0.17 7.87 5.64
N ASP A 28 1.19 7.34 6.31
CA ASP A 28 2.03 6.25 5.81
C ASP A 28 1.20 4.99 5.56
N ALA A 29 0.38 4.57 6.53
CA ALA A 29 -0.50 3.41 6.37
C ALA A 29 -1.40 3.54 5.14
N GLY A 30 -2.02 4.70 4.97
CA GLY A 30 -2.89 4.99 3.83
C GLY A 30 -2.12 4.99 2.51
N ARG A 31 -1.01 5.73 2.44
CA ARG A 31 -0.18 5.84 1.23
C ARG A 31 0.33 4.49 0.78
N GLU A 32 0.90 3.70 1.69
CA GLU A 32 1.46 2.38 1.37
C GLU A 32 0.37 1.39 0.93
N PHE A 33 -0.78 1.38 1.59
CA PHE A 33 -1.93 0.57 1.19
C PHE A 33 -2.43 0.94 -0.21
N ILE A 34 -2.64 2.23 -0.46
CA ILE A 34 -3.17 2.73 -1.74
C ILE A 34 -2.17 2.42 -2.86
N ARG A 35 -0.87 2.67 -2.64
CA ARG A 35 0.19 2.40 -3.62
C ARG A 35 0.25 0.92 -3.96
N ALA A 36 0.30 0.05 -2.96
CA ALA A 36 0.30 -1.40 -3.16
C ALA A 36 -0.95 -1.88 -3.91
N SER A 37 -2.11 -1.28 -3.63
CA SER A 37 -3.36 -1.59 -4.35
C SER A 37 -3.31 -1.19 -5.82
N LEU A 38 -2.75 -0.02 -6.14
CA LEU A 38 -2.55 0.45 -7.52
C LEU A 38 -1.51 -0.40 -8.28
N ASP A 39 -0.51 -0.91 -7.58
CA ASP A 39 0.53 -1.78 -8.15
C ASP A 39 0.09 -3.23 -8.37
N GLY A 40 -1.02 -3.63 -7.75
CA GLY A 40 -1.42 -5.03 -7.66
C GLY A 40 -0.54 -5.85 -6.72
N ASP A 41 0.24 -5.21 -5.82
CA ASP A 41 0.98 -5.89 -4.77
C ASP A 41 0.03 -6.25 -3.63
N THR A 42 -0.72 -7.32 -3.83
CA THR A 42 -1.68 -7.82 -2.85
C THR A 42 -1.02 -8.16 -1.51
N LYS A 43 0.23 -8.65 -1.51
CA LYS A 43 0.91 -9.01 -0.26
C LYS A 43 1.16 -7.77 0.59
N LYS A 44 1.68 -6.70 -0.03
CA LYS A 44 1.90 -5.42 0.64
C LYS A 44 0.60 -4.74 1.02
N ALA A 45 -0.40 -4.71 0.14
CA ALA A 45 -1.72 -4.14 0.45
C ALA A 45 -2.35 -4.84 1.66
N ARG A 46 -2.28 -6.18 1.72
CA ARG A 46 -2.75 -6.94 2.88
C ARG A 46 -1.94 -6.66 4.13
N PHE A 47 -0.64 -6.36 4.03
CA PHE A 47 0.15 -6.04 5.21
C PHE A 47 -0.38 -4.79 5.95
N TYR A 48 -0.76 -3.75 5.19
CA TYR A 48 -1.34 -2.51 5.74
C TYR A 48 -2.86 -2.57 5.98
N LEU A 49 -3.50 -3.73 5.78
CA LEU A 49 -4.94 -3.90 5.93
C LEU A 49 -5.31 -4.36 7.34
N LEU A 50 -6.32 -3.73 7.94
CA LEU A 50 -6.94 -4.20 9.17
C LEU A 50 -7.50 -5.61 8.98
N LYS A 51 -7.01 -6.56 9.78
CA LYS A 51 -7.34 -7.98 9.64
C LYS A 51 -8.68 -8.30 10.29
N ASP A 52 -9.73 -8.35 9.47
CA ASP A 52 -11.01 -8.95 9.81
C ASP A 52 -11.66 -9.61 8.58
N THR A 53 -12.71 -10.39 8.81
CA THR A 53 -13.39 -11.16 7.77
C THR A 53 -13.89 -10.29 6.62
N THR A 54 -14.49 -9.13 6.93
CA THR A 54 -15.08 -8.23 5.93
C THR A 54 -14.00 -7.55 5.10
N ASN A 55 -12.96 -7.04 5.75
CA ASN A 55 -11.83 -6.41 5.07
C ASN A 55 -11.10 -7.40 4.16
N ASN A 56 -10.87 -8.63 4.62
CA ASN A 56 -10.25 -9.66 3.78
C ASN A 56 -11.12 -10.00 2.56
N LEU A 57 -12.43 -10.18 2.74
CA LEU A 57 -13.35 -10.48 1.64
C LEU A 57 -13.38 -9.36 0.60
N MET A 58 -13.37 -8.10 1.04
CA MET A 58 -13.31 -6.95 0.13
C MET A 58 -11.96 -6.88 -0.60
N MET A 59 -10.86 -7.17 0.09
CA MET A 59 -9.54 -7.22 -0.54
C MET A 59 -9.45 -8.34 -1.57
N ASP A 60 -10.05 -9.51 -1.32
CA ASP A 60 -10.12 -10.60 -2.30
C ASP A 60 -10.90 -10.18 -3.54
N ARG A 61 -11.97 -9.40 -3.38
CA ARG A 61 -12.71 -8.83 -4.51
C ARG A 61 -11.86 -7.84 -5.29
N PHE A 62 -11.22 -6.88 -4.63
CA PHE A 62 -10.34 -5.92 -5.29
C PHE A 62 -9.21 -6.60 -6.06
N GLN A 63 -8.61 -7.64 -5.49
CA GLN A 63 -7.60 -8.45 -6.17
C GLN A 63 -8.15 -9.09 -7.45
N ARG A 64 -9.29 -9.78 -7.38
CA ARG A 64 -9.91 -10.40 -8.58
C ARG A 64 -10.25 -9.37 -9.65
N ASP A 65 -10.75 -8.20 -9.24
CA ASP A 65 -11.12 -7.14 -10.17
C ASP A 65 -9.86 -6.54 -10.83
N TYR A 66 -8.77 -6.35 -10.06
CA TYR A 66 -7.48 -5.92 -10.61
C TYR A 66 -6.88 -6.96 -11.58
N GLU A 67 -6.97 -8.26 -11.25
CA GLU A 67 -6.44 -9.34 -12.08
C GLU A 67 -7.12 -9.41 -13.46
N ARG A 68 -8.40 -9.04 -13.55
CA ARG A 68 -9.17 -8.98 -14.80
C ARG A 68 -8.82 -7.81 -15.73
N LEU A 69 -8.13 -6.80 -15.21
CA LEU A 69 -7.68 -5.67 -16.02
C LEU A 69 -6.70 -6.12 -17.10
N SER A 70 -6.78 -5.47 -18.26
CA SER A 70 -5.77 -5.59 -19.30
C SER A 70 -4.39 -5.13 -18.82
N HIS A 71 -3.35 -5.49 -19.56
CA HIS A 71 -1.99 -5.04 -19.25
C HIS A 71 -1.89 -3.50 -19.28
N GLU A 72 -2.54 -2.85 -20.24
CA GLU A 72 -2.54 -1.39 -20.38
C GLU A 72 -3.22 -0.71 -19.18
N GLU A 73 -4.37 -1.21 -18.73
CA GLU A 73 -5.06 -0.70 -17.55
C GLU A 73 -4.23 -0.87 -16.27
N LYS A 74 -3.57 -2.02 -16.10
CA LYS A 74 -2.65 -2.24 -14.98
C LYS A 74 -1.49 -1.25 -14.98
N ASN A 75 -0.91 -0.98 -16.15
CA ASN A 75 0.17 0.01 -16.29
C ASN A 75 -0.32 1.42 -15.94
N LYS A 76 -1.51 1.81 -16.42
CA LYS A 76 -2.13 3.08 -16.03
C LYS A 76 -2.23 3.24 -14.51
N TYR A 77 -2.72 2.20 -13.80
CA TYR A 77 -2.78 2.25 -12.33
C TYR A 77 -1.39 2.33 -11.68
N ARG A 78 -0.41 1.57 -12.15
CA ARG A 78 0.98 1.63 -11.65
C ARG A 78 1.59 3.02 -11.79
N GLU A 79 1.41 3.64 -12.96
CA GLU A 79 1.91 4.98 -13.26
C GLU A 79 1.10 6.10 -12.59
N SER A 80 -0.04 5.78 -11.98
CA SER A 80 -0.89 6.78 -11.35
C SER A 80 -0.26 7.35 -10.08
N VAL A 81 -0.44 8.65 -9.88
CA VAL A 81 0.04 9.37 -8.69
C VAL A 81 -1.12 9.56 -7.73
N ILE A 82 -0.89 9.22 -6.46
CA ILE A 82 -1.85 9.45 -5.36
C ILE A 82 -1.86 10.93 -5.03
N ARG A 83 -3.04 11.53 -5.01
CA ARG A 83 -3.26 12.95 -4.69
C ARG A 83 -4.12 13.04 -3.42
N PRO A 84 -3.52 13.32 -2.25
CA PRO A 84 -4.28 13.59 -1.04
C PRO A 84 -5.18 14.82 -1.23
N VAL A 85 -6.43 14.70 -0.81
CA VAL A 85 -7.41 15.79 -0.79
C VAL A 85 -7.57 16.31 0.63
N ASN A 86 -7.77 15.39 1.58
CA ASN A 86 -7.92 15.71 2.99
C ASN A 86 -7.44 14.54 3.85
N ILE A 87 -6.77 14.85 4.95
CA ILE A 87 -6.36 13.88 5.96
C ILE A 87 -6.82 14.42 7.31
N LYS A 88 -7.90 13.84 7.84
CA LYS A 88 -8.57 14.33 9.03
C LYS A 88 -8.47 13.31 10.16
N ALA A 89 -7.78 13.68 11.23
CA ALA A 89 -7.87 12.96 12.49
C ALA A 89 -9.28 13.13 13.07
N ILE A 90 -9.95 12.01 13.35
CA ILE A 90 -11.24 11.99 14.04
C ILE A 90 -11.00 11.89 15.55
N ASN A 91 -10.00 11.11 15.94
CA ASN A 91 -9.47 10.97 17.30
C ASN A 91 -8.06 10.33 17.23
N ASP A 92 -7.48 10.06 18.39
CA ASP A 92 -6.11 9.51 18.54
C ASP A 92 -5.91 8.12 17.92
N SER A 93 -6.98 7.41 17.59
CA SER A 93 -6.94 6.06 17.03
C SER A 93 -7.58 5.95 15.65
N THR A 94 -8.07 7.06 15.07
CA THR A 94 -8.84 7.04 13.83
C THR A 94 -8.58 8.27 12.98
N THR A 95 -8.19 8.04 11.73
CA THR A 95 -8.01 9.08 10.70
C THR A 95 -8.80 8.72 9.45
N ILE A 96 -9.39 9.72 8.80
CA ILE A 96 -9.96 9.60 7.47
C ILE A 96 -8.97 10.20 6.47
N TYR A 97 -8.60 9.41 5.46
CA TYR A 97 -7.75 9.85 4.36
C TYR A 97 -8.58 9.83 3.07
N THR A 98 -8.87 11.02 2.56
CA THR A 98 -9.51 11.24 1.26
C THR A 98 -8.45 11.52 0.20
N TYR A 99 -8.53 10.81 -0.92
CA TYR A 99 -7.60 10.96 -2.05
C TYR A 99 -8.29 10.72 -3.38
N TYR A 100 -7.62 11.10 -4.46
CA TYR A 100 -7.85 10.54 -5.80
C TYR A 100 -6.50 10.07 -6.37
N HIS A 101 -6.52 9.38 -7.52
CA HIS A 101 -5.31 9.10 -8.27
C HIS A 101 -5.44 9.63 -9.70
N THR A 102 -4.32 9.95 -10.34
CA THR A 102 -4.32 10.70 -11.62
C THR A 102 -5.05 10.03 -12.79
N GLN A 103 -5.27 8.71 -12.75
CA GLN A 103 -6.07 8.00 -13.77
C GLN A 103 -7.58 8.14 -13.57
N ASN A 104 -8.02 8.59 -12.40
CA ASN A 104 -9.42 8.87 -12.12
C ASN A 104 -9.55 10.14 -11.25
N PRO A 105 -9.24 11.33 -11.81
CA PRO A 105 -9.15 12.56 -11.03
C PRO A 105 -10.50 13.10 -10.54
N LYS A 106 -11.62 12.54 -11.03
CA LYS A 106 -12.98 12.94 -10.67
C LYS A 106 -13.58 12.07 -9.55
N ASP A 107 -13.05 10.87 -9.31
CA ASP A 107 -13.51 9.96 -8.26
C ASP A 107 -12.62 10.15 -7.03
N THR A 108 -13.21 10.66 -5.96
CA THR A 108 -12.53 10.74 -4.66
C THR A 108 -12.93 9.57 -3.79
N THR A 109 -11.93 8.93 -3.19
CA THR A 109 -12.10 7.80 -2.28
C THR A 109 -11.67 8.23 -0.89
N SER A 110 -12.51 7.97 0.11
CA SER A 110 -12.15 8.13 1.52
C SER A 110 -11.96 6.76 2.15
N ILE A 111 -10.79 6.52 2.75
CA ILE A 111 -10.50 5.33 3.56
C ILE A 111 -10.41 5.71 5.04
N ARG A 112 -10.85 4.78 5.91
CA ARG A 112 -10.58 4.87 7.34
C ARG A 112 -9.25 4.20 7.65
N ILE A 113 -8.49 4.82 8.54
CA ILE A 113 -7.21 4.32 9.03
C ILE A 113 -7.30 4.29 10.55
N VAL A 114 -7.02 3.14 11.14
CA VAL A 114 -7.18 2.89 12.57
C VAL A 114 -5.87 2.46 13.22
N ARG A 115 -5.65 2.88 14.46
CA ARG A 115 -4.51 2.45 15.26
C ARG A 115 -4.80 1.11 15.94
N ALA A 116 -3.96 0.11 15.71
CA ALA A 116 -4.00 -1.20 16.34
C ALA A 116 -2.67 -1.45 17.07
N GLY A 117 -2.60 -1.05 18.34
CA GLY A 117 -1.35 -1.08 19.12
C GLY A 117 -0.34 -0.04 18.61
N ALA A 118 0.83 -0.51 18.16
CA ALA A 118 1.92 0.34 17.68
C ALA A 118 1.84 0.68 16.18
N GLN A 119 0.88 0.11 15.44
CA GLN A 119 0.75 0.27 14.00
C GLN A 119 -0.59 0.89 13.60
N TRP A 120 -0.61 1.56 12.45
CA TRP A 120 -1.80 2.05 11.77
C TRP A 120 -2.14 1.15 10.59
N LEU A 121 -3.42 0.83 10.45
CA LEU A 121 -3.95 -0.10 9.44
C LEU A 121 -5.17 0.50 8.75
N VAL A 122 -5.36 0.14 7.49
CA VAL A 122 -6.49 0.60 6.68
C VAL A 122 -7.71 -0.30 6.87
N ASP A 123 -8.86 0.32 7.12
CA ASP A 123 -10.15 -0.32 7.26
C ASP A 123 -11.02 -0.03 6.02
N ILE A 124 -10.92 -0.90 5.00
CA ILE A 124 -11.57 -0.69 3.69
C ILE A 124 -13.07 -0.98 3.68
N LYS A 125 -13.62 -1.66 4.69
CA LYS A 125 -15.07 -1.86 4.82
C LYS A 125 -15.84 -0.57 5.05
N SER A 126 -15.14 0.54 5.20
CA SER A 126 -15.72 1.87 5.28
C SER A 126 -15.16 2.83 4.24
N ILE A 127 -14.78 2.29 3.09
CA ILE A 127 -14.61 3.09 1.90
C ILE A 127 -15.92 3.82 1.60
N ILE A 128 -15.81 5.14 1.46
CA ILE A 128 -16.89 5.99 0.96
C ILE A 128 -16.40 6.58 -0.35
N LYS A 129 -17.07 6.22 -1.45
CA LYS A 129 -16.90 6.88 -2.77
C LYS A 129 -17.88 8.04 -2.87
N GLN A 130 -17.41 9.19 -3.33
CA GLN A 130 -18.22 10.40 -3.54
C GLN A 130 -18.39 10.68 -5.02
#